data_AF-A0A937WHY7-F1
#
_entry.id   AF-A0A937WHY7-F1
#
_cell.length_a   1.000
_cell.length_b   1.000
_cell.length_c   1.000
_cell.angle_alpha   90.00
_cell.angle_beta   90.00
_cell.angle_gamma   90.00
#
_symmetry.space_group_name_H-M   'P 1'
#
loop_
_entity.id
_entity.type
_entity.pdbx_description
1 polymer ?
#
loop_
_entity_poly.entity_id
_entity_poly.type
_entity_poly.pdbx_seq_one_letter_code
_entity_poly.pdbx_strand_id
1 'polypeptide(L)'
;MKGVFLGKDFWEAQREDYKGEDDLSATWWATWDEGNLYVALSAKDDVHQNTHKDAIFVGDGVQFSIDPTGMKVTYAGNVYEYGYALAGPEGSEKPSVGRWFTNPASKGETSKYAILRDEAKKTTTYEIQIPEGDIAPAELSAGKKIGWSIVVNDSDTCNCLGGWVGWASRVVYGKKAEPMADLIFSAGVITAVKPAGKLAITWGDMKTRL
;
A
#
# COMPACT_ATOMS: atom_id res chain seq x y z
N MET A 1 13.97 -7.43 -8.14
CA MET A 1 13.38 -6.32 -7.37
C MET A 1 13.90 -6.31 -5.93
N LYS A 2 14.64 -5.28 -5.55
CA LYS A 2 14.90 -4.97 -4.13
C LYS A 2 13.64 -4.34 -3.52
N GLY A 3 13.10 -4.94 -2.46
CA GLY A 3 11.99 -4.37 -1.71
C GLY A 3 12.44 -3.17 -0.89
N VAL A 4 11.49 -2.30 -0.55
CA VAL A 4 11.72 -1.18 0.37
C VAL A 4 11.32 -1.64 1.76
N PHE A 5 12.33 -1.79 2.63
CA PHE A 5 12.13 -2.17 4.03
C PHE A 5 11.76 -0.93 4.86
N LEU A 6 10.75 -1.08 5.70
CA LEU A 6 10.20 -0.11 6.63
C LEU A 6 10.33 -0.70 8.04
N GLY A 7 11.38 -0.27 8.75
CA GLY A 7 11.61 -0.62 10.16
C GLY A 7 11.67 0.65 11.01
N LYS A 8 12.51 0.63 12.05
CA LYS A 8 12.64 1.73 13.02
C LYS A 8 12.74 3.13 12.43
N ASP A 9 13.51 3.32 11.36
CA ASP A 9 13.74 4.64 10.75
C ASP A 9 12.50 5.19 10.01
N PHE A 10 11.49 4.35 9.79
CA PHE A 10 10.22 4.68 9.14
C PHE A 10 9.04 4.68 10.12
N TRP A 11 9.29 4.42 11.40
CA TRP A 11 8.27 4.44 12.44
C TRP A 11 7.87 5.87 12.81
N GLU A 12 6.56 6.08 12.92
CA GLU A 12 5.96 7.29 13.45
C GLU A 12 4.92 6.92 14.51
N ALA A 13 5.16 7.36 15.74
CA ALA A 13 4.27 7.09 16.86
C ALA A 13 3.02 7.98 16.80
N GLN A 14 1.88 7.42 17.22
CA GLN A 14 0.68 8.21 17.48
C GLN A 14 0.19 8.06 18.93
N ARG A 15 0.00 6.83 19.38
CA ARG A 15 -0.57 6.46 20.70
C ARG A 15 0.10 5.25 21.34
N GLU A 16 0.91 4.50 20.59
CA GLU A 16 1.65 3.34 21.07
C GLU A 16 3.15 3.52 20.84
N ASP A 17 3.95 2.76 21.59
CA ASP A 17 5.41 2.79 21.53
C ASP A 17 5.93 1.64 20.65
N TYR A 18 6.95 1.94 19.85
CA TYR A 18 7.61 0.94 19.01
C TYR A 18 8.56 0.04 19.81
N LYS A 19 8.27 -1.26 19.86
CA LYS A 19 9.04 -2.26 20.60
C LYS A 19 10.07 -3.01 19.76
N GLY A 20 10.15 -2.71 18.45
CA GLY A 20 11.18 -3.21 17.53
C GLY A 20 10.60 -3.75 16.22
N GLU A 21 11.45 -4.32 15.36
CA GLU A 21 11.01 -4.79 14.03
C GLU A 21 10.09 -6.02 14.09
N ASP A 22 10.09 -6.71 15.24
CA ASP A 22 9.17 -7.82 15.52
C ASP A 22 7.79 -7.35 15.97
N ASP A 23 7.71 -6.12 16.49
CA ASP A 23 6.49 -5.42 16.89
C ASP A 23 5.83 -4.80 15.66
N LEU A 24 6.58 -4.02 14.87
CA LEU A 24 6.14 -3.64 13.52
C LEU A 24 7.30 -3.50 12.53
N SER A 25 7.21 -4.15 11.39
CA SER A 25 8.04 -3.83 10.24
C SER A 25 7.38 -4.28 8.95
N ALA A 26 7.80 -3.74 7.81
CA ALA A 26 7.29 -4.21 6.54
C ALA A 26 8.31 -4.13 5.43
N THR A 27 8.14 -4.95 4.41
CA THR A 27 8.80 -4.75 3.11
C THR A 27 7.73 -4.67 2.04
N TRP A 28 7.83 -3.67 1.16
CA TRP A 28 6.94 -3.55 0.01
C TRP A 28 7.68 -3.56 -1.32
N TRP A 29 6.95 -3.97 -2.35
CA TRP A 29 7.36 -4.03 -3.74
C TRP A 29 6.24 -3.48 -4.61
N ALA A 30 6.59 -2.90 -5.75
CA ALA A 30 5.59 -2.49 -6.74
C ALA A 30 6.09 -2.75 -8.15
N THR A 31 5.25 -3.27 -9.02
CA THR A 31 5.53 -3.41 -10.46
C THR A 31 4.32 -2.96 -11.25
N TRP A 32 4.43 -2.85 -12.58
CA TRP A 32 3.34 -2.35 -13.40
C TRP A 32 3.31 -3.04 -14.76
N ASP A 33 2.13 -3.01 -15.39
CA ASP A 33 1.95 -3.20 -16.83
C ASP A 33 1.04 -2.09 -17.39
N GLU A 34 0.79 -2.11 -18.70
CA GLU A 34 -0.01 -1.08 -19.39
C GLU A 34 -1.43 -0.91 -18.83
N GLY A 35 -1.95 -1.87 -18.04
CA GLY A 35 -3.30 -1.79 -17.48
C GLY A 35 -3.36 -1.77 -15.95
N ASN A 36 -2.26 -2.01 -15.24
CA ASN A 36 -2.29 -2.24 -13.79
C ASN A 36 -1.02 -1.83 -13.06
N LEU A 37 -1.19 -1.26 -11.87
CA LEU A 37 -0.17 -1.18 -10.83
C LEU A 37 -0.34 -2.37 -9.89
N TYR A 38 0.75 -3.10 -9.63
CA TYR A 38 0.79 -4.21 -8.69
C TYR A 38 1.59 -3.80 -7.47
N VAL A 39 1.08 -4.08 -6.28
CA VAL A 39 1.74 -3.82 -5.00
C VAL A 39 1.75 -5.11 -4.19
N ALA A 40 2.92 -5.46 -3.66
CA ALA A 40 3.06 -6.54 -2.71
C ALA A 40 3.64 -6.00 -1.40
N LEU A 41 3.20 -6.53 -0.27
CA LEU A 41 3.67 -6.15 1.06
C LEU A 41 3.78 -7.41 1.93
N SER A 42 4.85 -7.50 2.72
CA SER A 42 4.96 -8.43 3.83
C SER A 42 5.17 -7.59 5.09
N ALA A 43 4.22 -7.63 6.01
CA ALA A 43 4.23 -6.89 7.26
C ALA A 43 4.41 -7.86 8.43
N LYS A 44 5.42 -7.63 9.27
CA LYS A 44 5.57 -8.27 10.57
C LYS A 44 4.88 -7.39 11.62
N ASP A 45 4.11 -8.04 12.47
CA ASP A 45 3.21 -7.43 13.44
C ASP A 45 2.94 -8.50 14.51
N ASP A 46 3.26 -8.28 15.78
CA ASP A 46 3.12 -9.29 16.84
C ASP A 46 1.66 -9.47 17.33
N VAL A 47 0.84 -8.42 17.26
CA VAL A 47 -0.58 -8.41 17.64
C VAL A 47 -1.44 -7.85 16.50
N HIS A 48 -2.01 -8.76 15.71
CA HIS A 48 -2.91 -8.36 14.64
C HIS A 48 -4.35 -8.13 15.13
N GLN A 49 -4.84 -6.90 15.08
CA GLN A 49 -6.23 -6.53 15.32
C GLN A 49 -6.74 -5.43 14.37
N ASN A 50 -7.95 -5.64 13.87
CA ASN A 50 -8.70 -4.55 13.25
C ASN A 50 -10.20 -4.78 13.39
N THR A 51 -10.79 -4.25 14.46
CA THR A 51 -12.23 -4.41 14.70
C THR A 51 -13.10 -3.37 13.96
N HIS A 52 -12.47 -2.47 13.20
CA HIS A 52 -13.12 -1.31 12.57
C HIS A 52 -13.56 -1.62 11.14
N LYS A 53 -14.87 -1.85 10.95
CA LYS A 53 -15.39 -2.25 9.63
C LYS A 53 -15.36 -1.14 8.58
N ASP A 54 -15.74 0.08 8.96
CA ASP A 54 -15.86 1.24 8.04
C ASP A 54 -14.67 2.22 8.15
N ALA A 55 -13.85 2.04 9.18
CA ALA A 55 -12.67 2.85 9.47
C ALA A 55 -11.44 1.96 9.61
N ILE A 56 -11.20 1.07 8.63
CA ILE A 56 -10.12 0.08 8.67
C ILE A 56 -8.72 0.71 8.88
N PHE A 57 -8.56 2.01 8.62
CA PHE A 57 -7.32 2.74 8.87
C PHE A 57 -6.99 2.91 10.37
N VAL A 58 -7.93 2.59 11.26
CA VAL A 58 -7.77 2.72 12.71
C VAL A 58 -7.10 1.48 13.32
N GLY A 59 -7.21 0.31 12.69
CA GLY A 59 -6.50 -0.90 13.11
C GLY A 59 -5.40 -1.29 12.12
N ASP A 60 -4.90 -2.52 12.27
CA ASP A 60 -3.83 -3.04 11.43
C ASP A 60 -4.26 -3.17 9.98
N GLY A 61 -3.39 -2.71 9.10
CA GLY A 61 -3.68 -2.65 7.69
C GLY A 61 -2.71 -1.77 6.94
N VAL A 62 -2.74 -1.90 5.62
CA VAL A 62 -1.96 -1.05 4.73
C VAL A 62 -2.85 0.06 4.19
N GLN A 63 -2.30 1.27 4.08
CA GLN A 63 -2.90 2.34 3.31
C GLN A 63 -1.88 2.91 2.35
N PHE A 64 -2.33 3.35 1.19
CA PHE A 64 -1.50 4.14 0.29
C PHE A 64 -2.27 5.29 -0.32
N SER A 65 -1.54 6.35 -0.59
CA SER A 65 -2.02 7.49 -1.35
C SER A 65 -1.36 7.55 -2.71
N ILE A 66 -2.08 8.08 -3.69
CA ILE A 66 -1.63 8.23 -5.07
C ILE A 66 -1.94 9.65 -5.55
N ASP A 67 -0.92 10.41 -5.96
CA ASP A 67 -1.08 11.53 -6.88
C ASP A 67 -0.93 10.97 -8.31
N PRO A 68 -2.04 10.77 -9.04
CA PRO A 68 -2.01 10.11 -10.34
C PRO A 68 -1.34 10.97 -11.40
N THR A 69 -1.19 12.28 -11.17
CA THR A 69 -0.58 13.20 -12.14
C THR A 69 0.94 13.24 -12.02
N GLY A 70 1.48 12.85 -10.87
CA GLY A 70 2.91 12.98 -10.55
C GLY A 70 3.42 14.43 -10.51
N MET A 71 2.52 15.42 -10.53
CA MET A 71 2.86 16.85 -10.55
C MET A 71 3.25 17.39 -9.18
N LYS A 72 2.95 16.67 -8.09
CA LYS A 72 3.23 17.12 -6.71
C LYS A 72 2.49 18.41 -6.36
N VAL A 73 1.26 18.58 -6.85
CA VAL A 73 0.41 19.74 -6.55
C VAL A 73 -0.92 19.24 -6.03
N THR A 74 -1.34 19.69 -4.85
CA THR A 74 -2.60 19.29 -4.24
C THR A 74 -3.77 20.14 -4.71
N TYR A 75 -4.84 19.49 -5.15
CA TYR A 75 -6.15 20.10 -5.36
C TYR A 75 -7.28 19.09 -5.10
N ALA A 76 -8.51 19.58 -5.00
CA ALA A 76 -9.64 18.71 -4.66
C ALA A 76 -9.79 17.58 -5.70
N GLY A 77 -9.70 16.33 -5.24
CA GLY A 77 -9.94 15.14 -6.07
C GLY A 77 -8.73 14.61 -6.85
N ASN A 78 -7.49 15.03 -6.53
CA ASN A 78 -6.28 14.53 -7.20
C ASN A 78 -5.30 13.75 -6.31
N VAL A 79 -5.68 13.45 -5.07
CA VAL A 79 -4.95 12.49 -4.24
C VAL A 79 -5.92 11.38 -3.88
N TYR A 80 -5.63 10.18 -4.35
CA TYR A 80 -6.43 9.00 -4.06
C TYR A 80 -5.89 8.29 -2.84
N GLU A 81 -6.76 7.59 -2.11
CA GLU A 81 -6.45 6.86 -0.89
C GLU A 81 -7.21 5.54 -0.88
N TYR A 82 -6.43 4.47 -0.76
CA TYR A 82 -6.93 3.11 -0.66
C TYR A 82 -6.32 2.45 0.56
N GLY A 83 -7.07 1.56 1.20
CA GLY A 83 -6.61 0.78 2.33
C GLY A 83 -7.06 -0.67 2.23
N TYR A 84 -6.24 -1.58 2.74
CA TYR A 84 -6.48 -3.02 2.71
C TYR A 84 -6.15 -3.60 4.07
N ALA A 85 -7.09 -4.32 4.67
CA ALA A 85 -6.92 -4.90 6.00
C ALA A 85 -7.64 -6.24 6.10
N LEU A 86 -7.24 -7.08 7.06
CA LEU A 86 -8.12 -8.10 7.61
C LEU A 86 -8.88 -7.44 8.76
N ALA A 87 -10.19 -7.24 8.60
CA ALA A 87 -10.99 -6.55 9.60
C ALA A 87 -12.21 -7.38 10.03
N GLY A 88 -12.55 -7.32 11.31
CA GLY A 88 -13.64 -8.05 11.92
C GLY A 88 -13.39 -8.30 13.41
N PRO A 89 -14.32 -8.99 14.09
CA PRO A 89 -14.06 -9.49 15.43
C PRO A 89 -12.85 -10.43 15.44
N GLU A 90 -12.09 -10.39 16.52
CA GLU A 90 -10.89 -11.22 16.73
C GLU A 90 -11.13 -12.69 16.35
N GLY A 91 -10.27 -13.25 15.49
CA GLY A 91 -10.33 -14.62 15.00
C GLY A 91 -11.39 -14.88 13.91
N SER A 92 -12.06 -13.83 13.42
CA SER A 92 -13.05 -13.90 12.34
C SER A 92 -12.90 -12.80 11.29
N GLU A 93 -11.71 -12.22 11.23
CA GLU A 93 -11.34 -11.13 10.34
C GLU A 93 -11.52 -11.56 8.88
N LYS A 94 -11.96 -10.60 8.06
CA LYS A 94 -12.11 -10.79 6.63
C LYS A 94 -11.40 -9.68 5.88
N PRO A 95 -10.90 -9.94 4.67
CA PRO A 95 -10.38 -8.88 3.83
C PRO A 95 -11.41 -7.76 3.66
N SER A 96 -10.99 -6.53 3.90
CA SER A 96 -11.78 -5.32 3.77
C SER A 96 -10.98 -4.27 3.01
N VAL A 97 -11.67 -3.48 2.19
CA VAL A 97 -11.06 -2.43 1.37
C VAL A 97 -11.67 -1.08 1.69
N GLY A 98 -10.81 -0.14 2.06
CA GLY A 98 -11.13 1.26 2.26
C GLY A 98 -10.91 2.03 0.97
N ARG A 99 -11.91 2.78 0.54
CA ARG A 99 -11.88 3.65 -0.66
C ARG A 99 -12.35 5.04 -0.25
N TRP A 100 -11.43 5.89 0.23
CA TRP A 100 -11.82 7.18 0.84
C TRP A 100 -11.80 8.33 -0.15
N PHE A 101 -10.77 8.38 -1.00
CA PHE A 101 -10.63 9.36 -2.07
C PHE A 101 -10.24 8.56 -3.30
N THR A 102 -11.12 8.45 -4.28
CA THR A 102 -10.86 7.63 -5.45
C THR A 102 -11.04 8.46 -6.70
N ASN A 103 -10.53 7.96 -7.82
CA ASN A 103 -10.92 8.47 -9.11
C ASN A 103 -12.47 8.54 -9.19
N PRO A 104 -13.07 9.72 -9.46
CA PRO A 104 -14.53 9.85 -9.59
C PRO A 104 -15.14 8.96 -10.70
N ALA A 105 -14.34 8.58 -11.70
CA ALA A 105 -14.76 7.66 -12.75
C ALA A 105 -14.78 6.19 -12.29
N SER A 106 -14.05 5.85 -11.22
CA SER A 106 -14.00 4.49 -10.67
C SER A 106 -15.25 4.17 -9.86
N LYS A 107 -16.06 3.23 -10.37
CA LYS A 107 -17.32 2.81 -9.75
C LYS A 107 -17.13 1.56 -8.91
N GLY A 108 -16.87 1.76 -7.62
CA GLY A 108 -16.74 0.67 -6.65
C GLY A 108 -15.36 0.01 -6.65
N GLU A 109 -15.25 -1.10 -5.94
CA GLU A 109 -14.00 -1.85 -5.80
C GLU A 109 -13.68 -2.61 -7.09
N THR A 110 -12.58 -2.24 -7.77
CA THR A 110 -12.12 -2.93 -8.99
C THR A 110 -10.75 -3.58 -8.85
N SER A 111 -10.06 -3.36 -7.73
CA SER A 111 -8.81 -4.04 -7.45
C SER A 111 -9.03 -5.52 -7.21
N LYS A 112 -8.04 -6.33 -7.59
CA LYS A 112 -7.95 -7.72 -7.17
C LYS A 112 -6.91 -7.81 -6.08
N TYR A 113 -7.21 -8.51 -5.00
CA TYR A 113 -6.29 -8.58 -3.88
C TYR A 113 -6.37 -9.92 -3.15
N ALA A 114 -5.28 -10.24 -2.47
CA ALA A 114 -5.21 -11.31 -1.48
C ALA A 114 -4.53 -10.74 -0.23
N ILE A 115 -5.11 -11.05 0.94
CA ILE A 115 -4.54 -10.70 2.24
C ILE A 115 -4.52 -11.98 3.07
N LEU A 116 -3.34 -12.38 3.52
CA LEU A 116 -3.15 -13.61 4.28
C LEU A 116 -2.27 -13.36 5.49
N ARG A 117 -2.76 -13.76 6.65
CA ARG A 117 -2.02 -13.75 7.91
C ARG A 117 -1.46 -15.13 8.21
N ASP A 118 -0.17 -15.20 8.52
CA ASP A 118 0.51 -16.35 9.11
C ASP A 118 0.76 -16.05 10.59
N GLU A 119 -0.13 -16.53 11.46
CA GLU A 119 -0.04 -16.27 12.91
C GLU A 119 1.20 -16.89 13.57
N ALA A 120 1.73 -17.99 13.03
CA ALA A 120 2.93 -18.62 13.57
C ALA A 120 4.18 -17.77 13.31
N LYS A 121 4.22 -17.08 12.16
CA LYS A 121 5.30 -16.16 11.78
C LYS A 121 5.03 -14.71 12.14
N LYS A 122 3.81 -14.41 12.63
CA LYS A 122 3.37 -13.05 12.92
C LYS A 122 3.56 -12.13 11.71
N THR A 123 3.18 -12.64 10.53
CA THR A 123 3.37 -11.93 9.26
C THR A 123 2.07 -11.89 8.45
N THR A 124 1.71 -10.71 7.96
CA THR A 124 0.60 -10.48 7.03
C THR A 124 1.14 -10.16 5.64
N THR A 125 0.71 -10.92 4.64
CA THR A 125 1.08 -10.73 3.24
C THR A 125 -0.08 -10.13 2.46
N TYR A 126 0.20 -9.11 1.67
CA TYR A 126 -0.75 -8.43 0.79
C TYR A 126 -0.24 -8.54 -0.64
N GLU A 127 -1.11 -8.90 -1.56
CA GLU A 127 -0.90 -8.77 -3.00
C GLU A 127 -2.08 -8.03 -3.58
N ILE A 128 -1.84 -6.93 -4.28
CA ILE A 128 -2.87 -6.01 -4.75
C ILE A 128 -2.58 -5.67 -6.21
N GLN A 129 -3.58 -5.83 -7.07
CA GLN A 129 -3.61 -5.37 -8.45
C GLN A 129 -4.61 -4.21 -8.54
N ILE A 130 -4.12 -3.02 -8.85
CA ILE A 130 -4.90 -1.80 -9.02
C ILE A 130 -5.00 -1.49 -10.51
N PRO A 131 -6.19 -1.54 -11.12
CA PRO A 131 -6.37 -1.19 -12.51
C PRO A 131 -6.02 0.28 -12.77
N GLU A 132 -5.47 0.58 -13.95
CA GLU A 132 -5.16 1.95 -14.40
C GLU A 132 -6.38 2.88 -14.24
N GLY A 133 -7.59 2.38 -14.51
CA GLY A 133 -8.83 3.13 -14.34
C GLY A 133 -9.07 3.64 -12.91
N ASP A 134 -8.57 2.95 -11.88
CA ASP A 134 -8.69 3.41 -10.49
C ASP A 134 -7.70 4.53 -10.16
N ILE A 135 -6.61 4.62 -10.91
CA ILE A 135 -5.54 5.59 -10.72
C ILE A 135 -5.40 6.58 -11.88
N ALA A 136 -6.35 6.62 -12.81
CA ALA A 136 -6.34 7.59 -13.89
C ALA A 136 -6.39 9.02 -13.31
N PRO A 137 -5.71 10.02 -13.92
CA PRO A 137 -5.07 9.98 -15.23
C PRO A 137 -3.62 9.50 -15.23
N ALA A 138 -3.18 8.69 -14.26
CA ALA A 138 -1.84 8.10 -14.31
C ALA A 138 -1.64 7.33 -15.61
N GLU A 139 -0.55 7.64 -16.30
CA GLU A 139 -0.13 6.93 -17.50
C GLU A 139 0.84 5.82 -17.10
N LEU A 140 0.38 4.57 -17.07
CA LEU A 140 1.23 3.41 -16.80
C LEU A 140 2.08 3.08 -18.02
N SER A 141 3.13 3.88 -18.24
CA SER A 141 4.09 3.70 -19.33
C SER A 141 5.50 4.08 -18.91
N ALA A 142 6.49 3.56 -19.63
CA ALA A 142 7.89 3.73 -19.29
C ALA A 142 8.30 5.22 -19.24
N GLY A 143 9.01 5.61 -18.19
CA GLY A 143 9.46 6.98 -17.92
C GLY A 143 8.42 7.88 -17.25
N LYS A 144 7.14 7.47 -17.19
CA LYS A 144 6.10 8.18 -16.44
C LYS A 144 6.21 7.89 -14.95
N LYS A 145 5.51 8.69 -14.16
CA LYS A 145 5.55 8.62 -12.71
C LYS A 145 4.24 9.04 -12.08
N ILE A 146 4.03 8.56 -10.86
CA ILE A 146 2.98 9.02 -9.94
C ILE A 146 3.61 9.48 -8.63
N GLY A 147 2.89 10.28 -7.85
CA GLY A 147 3.20 10.44 -6.44
C GLY A 147 2.69 9.23 -5.65
N TRP A 148 3.53 8.68 -4.78
CA TRP A 148 3.25 7.49 -4.00
C TRP A 148 3.59 7.73 -2.52
N SER A 149 2.74 7.23 -1.63
CA SER A 149 3.06 7.04 -0.22
C SER A 149 2.34 5.81 0.29
N ILE A 150 2.97 5.05 1.18
CA ILE A 150 2.40 3.84 1.76
C ILE A 150 2.71 3.83 3.26
N VAL A 151 1.75 3.39 4.07
CA VAL A 151 1.93 3.12 5.50
C VAL A 151 1.38 1.75 5.84
N VAL A 152 1.98 1.11 6.83
CA VAL A 152 1.43 -0.05 7.52
C VAL A 152 1.09 0.41 8.92
N ASN A 153 -0.21 0.44 9.21
CA ASN A 153 -0.75 0.85 10.48
C ASN A 153 -0.55 -0.25 11.52
N ASP A 154 -0.43 0.22 12.75
CA ASP A 154 -0.28 -0.57 13.96
C ASP A 154 -1.41 -0.28 14.95
N SER A 155 -1.90 -1.32 15.60
CA SER A 155 -2.84 -1.23 16.70
C SER A 155 -2.70 -2.47 17.58
N ASP A 156 -2.04 -2.37 18.72
CA ASP A 156 -1.84 -3.51 19.63
C ASP A 156 -2.82 -3.54 20.81
N THR A 157 -3.05 -2.39 21.44
CA THR A 157 -3.59 -2.35 22.80
C THR A 157 -4.75 -1.38 22.97
N CYS A 158 -4.83 -0.34 22.13
CA CYS A 158 -5.84 0.71 22.29
C CYS A 158 -7.08 0.54 21.39
N ASN A 159 -7.11 -0.49 20.52
CA ASN A 159 -8.07 -0.63 19.43
C ASN A 159 -8.22 0.68 18.63
N CYS A 160 -7.08 1.30 18.36
CA CYS A 160 -6.95 2.64 17.80
C CYS A 160 -5.64 2.70 17.01
N LEU A 161 -5.47 3.70 16.14
CA LEU A 161 -4.21 3.83 15.41
C LEU A 161 -3.09 4.18 16.41
N GLY A 162 -2.25 3.18 16.69
CA GLY A 162 -1.13 3.23 17.64
C GLY A 162 0.09 3.92 17.03
N GLY A 163 0.34 3.64 15.76
CA GLY A 163 1.37 4.27 14.95
C GLY A 163 1.43 3.62 13.58
N TRP A 164 2.52 3.85 12.86
CA TRP A 164 2.75 3.20 11.57
C TRP A 164 4.23 3.19 11.22
N VAL A 165 4.62 2.22 10.38
CA VAL A 165 5.81 2.35 9.53
C VAL A 165 5.41 2.83 8.14
N GLY A 166 6.09 3.83 7.58
CA GLY A 166 5.64 4.46 6.34
C GLY A 166 6.73 4.96 5.41
N TRP A 167 6.49 4.84 4.11
CA TRP A 167 7.29 5.47 3.07
C TRP A 167 6.57 6.70 2.53
N ALA A 168 7.20 7.86 2.71
CA ALA A 168 6.63 9.19 2.48
C ALA A 168 5.36 9.52 3.28
N SER A 169 4.71 8.56 3.98
CA SER A 169 3.66 8.69 5.01
C SER A 169 2.58 9.77 4.80
N ARG A 170 2.24 10.17 3.56
CA ARG A 170 1.32 11.31 3.35
C ARG A 170 -0.14 10.98 3.55
N VAL A 171 -0.49 9.69 3.45
CA VAL A 171 -1.86 9.19 3.68
C VAL A 171 -2.40 9.52 5.08
N VAL A 172 -1.53 9.66 6.08
CA VAL A 172 -1.92 10.01 7.46
C VAL A 172 -1.90 11.53 7.76
N TYR A 173 -1.34 12.36 6.86
CA TYR A 173 -1.12 13.81 7.07
C TYR A 173 -1.91 14.73 6.13
N GLY A 174 -3.04 14.25 5.61
CA GLY A 174 -4.05 15.12 5.00
C GLY A 174 -3.90 15.35 3.49
N LYS A 175 -3.74 14.27 2.71
CA LYS A 175 -4.00 14.24 1.26
C LYS A 175 -3.19 15.27 0.47
N LYS A 176 -1.92 15.43 0.82
CA LYS A 176 -1.02 16.35 0.13
C LYS A 176 -0.14 15.60 -0.86
N ALA A 177 -0.14 16.05 -2.11
CA ALA A 177 0.67 15.52 -3.18
C ALA A 177 2.13 15.99 -3.10
N GLU A 178 2.37 17.23 -2.65
CA GLU A 178 3.70 17.87 -2.64
C GLU A 178 4.79 17.02 -2.00
N PRO A 179 4.55 16.37 -0.84
CA PRO A 179 5.60 15.69 -0.10
C PRO A 179 5.54 14.16 -0.24
N MET A 180 4.74 13.64 -1.19
CA MET A 180 4.77 12.24 -1.60
C MET A 180 6.06 11.99 -2.37
N ALA A 181 6.57 10.76 -2.38
CA ALA A 181 7.75 10.42 -3.18
C ALA A 181 7.35 9.93 -4.58
N ASP A 182 8.28 9.96 -5.53
CA ASP A 182 8.01 9.56 -6.91
C ASP A 182 8.09 8.03 -7.04
N LEU A 183 7.06 7.42 -7.64
CA LEU A 183 7.13 6.06 -8.18
C LEU A 183 7.27 6.17 -9.70
N ILE A 184 8.44 5.82 -10.23
CA ILE A 184 8.79 5.96 -11.64
C ILE A 184 8.68 4.60 -12.34
N PHE A 185 7.92 4.55 -13.43
CA PHE A 185 7.69 3.36 -14.22
C PHE A 185 8.88 3.10 -15.16
N SER A 186 9.68 2.06 -14.92
CA SER A 186 10.90 1.79 -15.70
C SER A 186 10.62 1.20 -17.09
N ALA A 187 11.38 1.59 -18.13
CA ALA A 187 11.42 0.87 -19.40
C ALA A 187 11.96 -0.56 -19.17
N GLY A 188 11.14 -1.58 -19.47
CA GLY A 188 11.35 -2.93 -18.94
C GLY A 188 12.60 -3.66 -19.47
N VAL A 189 13.14 -4.54 -18.63
CA VAL A 189 13.43 -5.91 -19.08
C VAL A 189 12.42 -6.82 -18.34
N ILE A 190 11.41 -7.31 -19.06
CA ILE A 190 10.60 -8.46 -18.64
C ILE A 190 11.04 -9.66 -19.49
N THR A 191 11.86 -10.54 -18.94
CA THR A 191 11.99 -11.93 -19.39
C THR A 191 12.06 -12.81 -18.13
N ALA A 192 11.27 -13.88 -17.97
CA ALA A 192 10.81 -14.83 -18.97
C ALA A 192 9.29 -15.14 -18.92
N VAL A 193 8.73 -15.29 -20.13
CA VAL A 193 7.46 -15.92 -20.53
C VAL A 193 6.22 -15.00 -20.71
N LYS A 194 5.76 -14.92 -21.98
CA LYS A 194 4.35 -14.84 -22.43
C LYS A 194 4.17 -15.95 -23.49
N PRO A 195 2.99 -16.59 -23.70
CA PRO A 195 1.65 -16.00 -23.61
C PRO A 195 0.57 -16.83 -22.87
N ALA A 196 -0.53 -16.13 -22.55
CA ALA A 196 -1.88 -16.56 -22.15
C ALA A 196 -2.05 -17.63 -21.05
N GLY A 197 -2.65 -17.21 -19.93
CA GLY A 197 -3.31 -18.11 -18.98
C GLY A 197 -2.43 -18.67 -17.85
N LYS A 198 -1.22 -18.16 -17.64
CA LYS A 198 -0.38 -18.53 -16.49
C LYS A 198 0.31 -17.30 -15.89
N LEU A 199 0.16 -17.12 -14.58
CA LEU A 199 0.97 -16.20 -13.77
C LEU A 199 2.42 -16.69 -13.84
N ALA A 200 3.25 -15.99 -14.60
CA ALA A 200 4.71 -16.09 -14.55
C ALA A 200 5.21 -14.70 -14.15
N ILE A 201 5.65 -14.55 -12.91
CA ILE A 201 6.14 -13.26 -12.41
C ILE A 201 7.66 -13.27 -12.46
N THR A 202 8.23 -12.36 -13.24
CA THR A 202 9.66 -12.05 -13.20
C THR A 202 9.84 -10.64 -12.65
N TRP A 203 10.60 -10.49 -11.56
CA TRP A 203 10.65 -9.29 -10.72
C TRP A 203 11.83 -8.36 -11.09
N GLY A 204 11.58 -7.28 -11.84
CA GLY A 204 12.59 -6.25 -12.23
C GLY A 204 13.00 -5.28 -11.12
N ASP A 205 14.08 -4.51 -11.31
CA ASP A 205 14.63 -3.58 -10.27
C ASP A 205 14.06 -2.15 -10.35
N MET A 206 13.84 -1.54 -9.18
CA MET A 206 13.35 -0.16 -9.03
C MET A 206 14.50 0.80 -8.72
N LYS A 207 14.60 1.91 -9.47
CA LYS A 207 15.46 3.05 -9.13
C LYS A 207 14.62 4.08 -8.38
N THR A 208 14.92 4.32 -7.11
CA THR A 208 14.31 5.40 -6.32
C THR A 208 15.23 6.61 -6.30
N ARG A 209 14.65 7.82 -6.33
CA ARG A 209 15.35 9.08 -6.06
C ARG A 209 14.59 9.76 -4.93
N LEU A 210 15.23 9.88 -3.77
CA LEU A 210 14.78 10.72 -2.66
C LEU A 210 14.97 12.20 -3.03
#